data_AF-A0A820M0J6-F1
#
_entry.id   AF-A0A820M0J6-F1
#
_cell.length_a   1.000
_cell.length_b   1.000
_cell.length_c   1.000
_cell.angle_alpha   90.00
_cell.angle_beta   90.00
_cell.angle_gamma   90.00
#
_symmetry.space_group_name_H-M   'P 1'
#
loop_
_entity.id
_entity.type
_entity.pdbx_description
1 polymer ?
#
loop_
_entity_poly.entity_id
_entity_poly.type
_entity_poly.pdbx_seq_one_letter_code
_entity_poly.pdbx_strand_id
1 'polypeptide(L)'
;MSHGNAFMSTLGTNYRYLTPWDHHRLNYYYYAFTEALLYDHQCSCALSRYCISDAYLFENNSSKTIYIEGMKIGCTPSESFHQSTLQCFYNSSCLRLLVKNSIVPLVPRESHYLINITIDELRKNLFLENWNTTSNYSAYFHECSPSI
;
A
#
# COMPACT_ATOMS: atom_id res chain seq x y z
N MET A 1 -23.32 3.94 0.04
CA MET A 1 -22.16 3.87 -0.89
C MET A 1 -20.89 3.89 -0.04
N SER A 2 -20.30 2.74 0.24
CA SER A 2 -19.01 2.68 0.93
C SER A 2 -17.91 2.65 -0.13
N HIS A 3 -17.25 3.77 -0.33
CA HIS A 3 -16.10 3.87 -1.23
C HIS A 3 -14.99 2.97 -0.69
N GLY A 4 -14.68 1.91 -1.44
CA GLY A 4 -13.64 0.94 -1.10
C GLY A 4 -12.26 1.51 -1.37
N ASN A 5 -11.50 1.76 -0.30
CA ASN A 5 -10.13 2.25 -0.34
C ASN A 5 -9.15 1.07 -0.37
N ALA A 6 -9.17 0.25 -1.43
CA ALA A 6 -8.26 -0.89 -1.51
C ALA A 6 -7.32 -0.75 -2.71
N PHE A 7 -6.10 -0.24 -2.46
CA PHE A 7 -4.99 -0.61 -3.34
C PHE A 7 -4.47 -2.02 -3.02
N MET A 8 -4.71 -2.56 -1.80
CA MET A 8 -4.40 -3.96 -1.46
C MET A 8 -4.95 -4.42 -0.10
N SER A 9 -6.13 -3.95 0.28
CA SER A 9 -6.80 -4.44 1.49
C SER A 9 -7.65 -5.67 1.15
N THR A 10 -7.52 -6.77 1.90
CA THR A 10 -8.49 -7.89 1.87
C THR A 10 -9.88 -7.46 2.32
N LEU A 11 -9.96 -6.33 3.03
CA LEU A 11 -11.20 -5.69 3.42
C LEU A 11 -11.62 -4.76 2.29
N GLY A 12 -12.81 -4.99 1.72
CA GLY A 12 -13.35 -4.13 0.67
C GLY A 12 -13.51 -2.67 1.10
N THR A 13 -13.63 -2.40 2.41
CA THR A 13 -13.74 -1.06 2.99
C THR A 13 -13.19 -1.02 4.43
N ASN A 14 -12.93 0.16 4.98
CA ASN A 14 -12.52 0.34 6.40
C ASN A 14 -13.68 0.17 7.40
N TYR A 15 -14.85 -0.26 6.93
CA TYR A 15 -16.06 -0.47 7.70
C TYR A 15 -16.58 -1.88 7.41
N ARG A 16 -17.18 -2.52 8.41
CA ARG A 16 -17.92 -3.78 8.23
C ARG A 16 -19.40 -3.56 8.52
N TYR A 17 -20.24 -4.28 7.79
CA TYR A 17 -21.67 -4.35 8.08
C TYR A 17 -21.89 -5.25 9.29
N LEU A 18 -22.71 -4.79 10.23
CA LEU A 18 -23.22 -5.59 11.33
C LEU A 18 -24.49 -6.29 10.85
N THR A 19 -24.50 -7.62 10.90
CA THR A 19 -25.70 -8.39 10.54
C THR A 19 -26.68 -8.43 11.71
N PRO A 20 -28.01 -8.53 11.46
CA PRO A 20 -29.03 -8.49 12.51
C PRO A 20 -28.90 -9.59 13.59
N TRP A 21 -28.15 -10.67 13.32
CA TRP A 21 -27.96 -11.79 14.24
C TRP A 21 -27.10 -11.45 15.46
N ASP A 22 -26.27 -10.40 15.39
CA ASP A 22 -25.45 -9.94 16.53
C ASP A 22 -26.23 -9.03 17.51
N HIS A 23 -27.44 -8.59 17.14
CA HIS A 23 -28.26 -7.69 17.95
C HIS A 23 -29.74 -8.12 17.97
N HIS A 24 -30.02 -9.22 18.68
CA HIS A 24 -31.35 -9.74 18.96
C HIS A 24 -32.28 -8.83 19.83
N ARG A 25 -32.05 -7.51 19.92
CA ARG A 25 -32.76 -6.67 20.90
C ARG A 25 -33.47 -5.41 20.39
N LEU A 26 -33.53 -5.11 19.09
CA LEU A 26 -34.27 -3.93 18.63
C LEU A 26 -35.17 -4.25 17.44
N ASN A 27 -36.47 -4.01 17.65
CA ASN A 27 -37.57 -4.19 16.70
C ASN A 27 -37.27 -3.63 15.30
N TYR A 28 -37.49 -4.48 14.29
CA TYR A 28 -38.10 -4.14 12.99
C TYR A 28 -37.64 -2.85 12.29
N TYR A 29 -36.34 -2.68 12.07
CA TYR A 29 -35.84 -1.68 11.12
C TYR A 29 -34.83 -2.26 10.14
N TYR A 30 -35.08 -2.04 8.84
CA TYR A 30 -34.25 -2.46 7.69
C TYR A 30 -32.98 -1.61 7.50
N TYR A 31 -32.39 -1.08 8.58
CA TYR A 31 -31.14 -0.32 8.48
C TYR A 31 -29.95 -1.27 8.58
N ALA A 32 -29.06 -1.22 7.60
CA ALA A 32 -27.76 -1.87 7.69
C ALA A 32 -26.86 -1.05 8.62
N PHE A 33 -26.55 -1.58 9.80
CA PHE A 33 -25.58 -0.96 10.70
C PHE A 33 -24.17 -1.22 10.18
N THR A 34 -23.29 -0.24 10.35
CA THR A 34 -21.86 -0.38 10.02
C THR A 34 -21.02 0.07 11.18
N GLU A 35 -19.91 -0.60 11.40
CA GLU A 35 -18.89 -0.16 12.34
C GLU A 35 -17.52 -0.08 11.66
N ALA A 36 -16.67 0.81 12.18
CA ALA A 36 -15.31 0.95 11.69
C ALA A 36 -14.49 -0.29 12.08
N LEU A 37 -13.68 -0.76 11.15
CA LEU A 37 -12.69 -1.79 11.43
C LEU A 37 -11.59 -1.20 12.31
N LEU A 38 -11.15 -2.03 13.27
CA LEU A 38 -10.05 -1.69 14.16
C LEU A 38 -8.75 -2.26 13.59
N TYR A 39 -7.79 -1.36 13.40
CA TYR A 39 -6.41 -1.66 13.05
C TYR A 39 -5.60 -1.88 14.33
N ASP A 40 -4.28 -2.01 14.19
CA ASP A 40 -3.35 -2.18 15.29
C ASP A 40 -3.56 -1.10 16.36
N HIS A 41 -3.37 -1.48 17.63
CA HIS A 41 -3.57 -0.59 18.78
C HIS A 41 -4.99 -0.01 18.88
N GLN A 42 -6.00 -0.74 18.40
CA GLN A 42 -7.40 -0.32 18.39
C GLN A 42 -7.64 0.98 17.59
N CYS A 43 -6.79 1.26 16.60
CA CYS A 43 -6.94 2.44 15.77
C CYS A 43 -8.15 2.31 14.84
N SER A 44 -9.03 3.32 14.83
CA SER A 44 -10.24 3.35 14.02
C SER A 44 -10.16 4.43 12.94
N CYS A 45 -10.48 4.05 11.69
CA CYS A 45 -10.57 4.99 10.57
C CYS A 45 -11.70 6.01 10.68
N ALA A 46 -12.64 5.83 11.63
CA ALA A 46 -13.62 6.85 11.97
C ALA A 46 -13.03 7.98 12.82
N LEU A 47 -11.94 7.71 13.54
CA LEU A 47 -11.31 8.65 14.47
C LEU A 47 -9.98 9.21 13.96
N SER A 48 -9.23 8.43 13.17
CA SER A 48 -7.94 8.84 12.61
C SER A 48 -7.73 8.27 11.22
N ARG A 49 -7.23 9.10 10.30
CA ARG A 49 -6.86 8.66 8.94
C ARG A 49 -5.51 7.95 8.86
N TYR A 50 -4.74 7.97 9.95
CA TYR A 50 -3.36 7.48 10.01
C TYR A 50 -3.26 6.06 10.57
N CYS A 51 -4.40 5.35 10.71
CA CYS A 51 -4.35 3.95 11.11
C CYS A 51 -3.69 3.11 10.03
N ILE A 52 -2.67 2.35 10.43
CA ILE A 52 -1.86 1.50 9.59
C ILE A 52 -1.62 0.18 10.30
N SER A 53 -1.71 -0.92 9.56
CA SER A 53 -1.36 -2.28 9.98
C SER A 53 -0.54 -2.96 8.89
N ASP A 54 0.12 -4.05 9.24
CA ASP A 54 0.70 -4.95 8.25
C ASP A 54 -0.37 -5.51 7.32
N ALA A 55 -0.08 -5.54 6.02
CA ALA A 55 -0.98 -6.14 5.04
C ALA A 55 -1.00 -7.65 5.22
N TYR A 56 -2.18 -8.25 5.06
CA TYR A 56 -2.34 -9.68 5.21
C TYR A 56 -3.41 -10.25 4.29
N LEU A 57 -3.28 -11.55 4.01
CA LEU A 57 -4.24 -12.38 3.29
C LEU A 57 -4.79 -13.46 4.23
N PHE A 58 -6.06 -13.82 4.03
CA PHE A 58 -6.61 -15.02 4.66
C PHE A 58 -6.28 -16.23 3.80
N GLU A 59 -5.74 -17.27 4.42
CA GLU A 59 -5.49 -18.54 3.74
C GLU A 59 -6.82 -19.21 3.36
N ASN A 60 -6.96 -19.63 2.10
CA ASN A 60 -8.20 -20.27 1.64
C ASN A 60 -8.49 -21.51 2.49
N ASN A 61 -9.70 -21.56 3.08
CA ASN A 61 -10.19 -22.63 3.96
C ASN A 61 -9.57 -22.69 5.37
N SER A 62 -8.93 -21.61 5.82
CA SER A 62 -8.32 -21.51 7.15
C SER A 62 -8.57 -20.12 7.74
N SER A 63 -8.62 -20.02 9.08
CA SER A 63 -8.62 -18.73 9.78
C SER A 63 -7.21 -18.16 9.97
N LYS A 64 -6.21 -18.74 9.27
CA LYS A 64 -4.81 -18.32 9.35
C LYS A 64 -4.58 -17.08 8.50
N THR A 65 -3.96 -16.09 9.12
CA THR A 65 -3.53 -14.83 8.51
C THR A 65 -2.10 -14.97 7.98
N ILE A 66 -1.88 -14.65 6.71
CA ILE A 66 -0.56 -14.60 6.06
C ILE A 66 -0.20 -13.14 5.83
N TYR A 67 0.84 -12.65 6.50
CA TYR A 67 1.31 -11.28 6.32
C TYR A 67 2.13 -11.13 5.03
N ILE A 68 1.92 -10.02 4.34
CA ILE A 68 2.66 -9.65 3.14
C ILE A 68 3.80 -8.73 3.54
N GLU A 69 5.02 -9.25 3.43
CA GLU A 69 6.23 -8.56 3.85
C GLU A 69 6.37 -7.16 3.19
N GLY A 70 6.60 -6.14 4.01
CA GLY A 70 6.79 -4.78 3.55
C GLY A 70 5.52 -4.05 3.12
N MET A 71 4.38 -4.73 2.96
CA MET A 71 3.14 -4.07 2.55
C MET A 71 2.29 -3.67 3.75
N LYS A 72 1.63 -2.52 3.64
CA LYS A 72 0.75 -1.98 4.68
C LYS A 72 -0.68 -1.84 4.17
N ILE A 73 -1.63 -1.93 5.09
CA ILE A 73 -3.04 -1.56 4.91
C ILE A 73 -3.38 -0.44 5.90
N GLY A 74 -4.42 0.32 5.60
CA GLY A 74 -4.80 1.48 6.40
C GLY A 74 -5.99 2.20 5.81
N CYS A 75 -6.34 3.33 6.42
CA CYS A 75 -7.58 4.04 6.09
C CYS A 75 -7.62 4.59 4.66
N THR A 76 -6.46 4.95 4.09
CA THR A 76 -6.38 5.49 2.74
C THR A 76 -5.32 4.75 1.94
N PRO A 77 -5.55 4.49 0.64
CA PRO A 77 -4.59 3.74 -0.16
C PRO A 77 -3.26 4.47 -0.26
N SER A 78 -3.28 5.80 -0.30
CA SER A 78 -2.08 6.64 -0.35
C SER A 78 -1.22 6.53 0.90
N GLU A 79 -1.83 6.57 2.10
CA GLU A 79 -1.07 6.46 3.35
C GLU A 79 -0.49 5.05 3.48
N SER A 80 -1.30 4.03 3.21
CA SER A 80 -0.84 2.63 3.20
C SER A 80 0.30 2.41 2.21
N PHE A 81 0.21 2.97 1.01
CA PHE A 81 1.26 2.87 0.01
C PHE A 81 2.55 3.57 0.47
N HIS A 82 2.47 4.80 0.99
CA HIS A 82 3.65 5.52 1.49
C HIS A 82 4.36 4.79 2.63
N GLN A 83 3.60 4.15 3.53
CA GLN A 83 4.16 3.39 4.66
C GLN A 83 4.62 1.98 4.27
N SER A 84 4.31 1.52 3.06
CA SER A 84 4.80 0.25 2.53
C SER A 84 6.26 0.38 2.05
N THR A 85 6.90 -0.76 1.85
CA THR A 85 8.23 -0.93 1.23
C THR A 85 8.08 -1.74 -0.05
N LEU A 86 9.15 -1.81 -0.85
CA LEU A 86 9.18 -2.63 -2.07
C LEU A 86 9.64 -4.07 -1.83
N GLN A 87 9.81 -4.48 -0.57
CA GLN A 87 10.44 -5.75 -0.19
C GLN A 87 9.78 -6.98 -0.82
N CYS A 88 8.44 -7.05 -0.84
CA CYS A 88 7.73 -8.17 -1.47
C CYS A 88 8.08 -8.33 -2.97
N PHE A 89 8.34 -7.23 -3.68
CA PHE A 89 8.64 -7.26 -5.12
C PHE A 89 9.99 -7.89 -5.46
N TYR A 90 10.91 -7.99 -4.50
CA TYR A 90 12.19 -8.69 -4.64
C TYR A 90 12.12 -10.16 -4.18
N ASN A 91 10.98 -10.61 -3.64
CA ASN A 91 10.81 -11.94 -3.07
C ASN A 91 9.77 -12.75 -3.87
N SER A 92 10.24 -13.80 -4.56
CA SER A 92 9.38 -14.64 -5.41
C SER A 92 8.28 -15.35 -4.64
N SER A 93 8.54 -15.79 -3.40
CA SER A 93 7.54 -16.43 -2.54
C SER A 93 6.46 -15.43 -2.12
N CYS A 94 6.85 -14.19 -1.82
CA CYS A 94 5.91 -13.12 -1.47
C CYS A 94 5.04 -12.74 -2.68
N LEU A 95 5.64 -12.49 -3.85
CA LEU A 95 4.90 -12.13 -5.08
C LEU A 95 3.86 -13.17 -5.49
N ARG A 96 4.16 -14.46 -5.28
CA ARG A 96 3.21 -15.56 -5.56
C ARG A 96 1.96 -15.52 -4.68
N LEU A 97 2.01 -14.85 -3.53
CA LEU A 97 0.82 -14.61 -2.71
C LEU A 97 -0.14 -13.60 -3.38
N LEU A 98 0.41 -12.67 -4.17
CA LEU A 98 -0.33 -11.56 -4.77
C LEU A 98 -0.86 -11.90 -6.15
N VAL A 99 -0.05 -12.59 -6.96
CA VAL A 99 -0.38 -12.89 -8.35
C VAL A 99 -0.09 -14.36 -8.65
N LYS A 100 -1.09 -15.06 -9.18
CA LYS A 100 -0.99 -16.49 -9.55
C LYS A 100 -0.19 -16.76 -10.83
N ASN A 101 0.04 -15.73 -11.65
CA ASN A 101 0.80 -15.81 -12.89
C ASN A 101 2.31 -15.69 -12.64
N SER A 102 3.11 -16.10 -13.62
CA SER A 102 4.57 -16.05 -13.62
C SER A 102 5.12 -14.62 -13.65
N ILE A 103 4.95 -13.86 -12.58
CA ILE A 103 5.68 -12.60 -12.36
C ILE A 103 7.07 -12.96 -11.84
N VAL A 104 8.09 -12.40 -12.48
CA VAL A 104 9.48 -12.54 -12.05
C VAL A 104 9.76 -11.47 -11.00
N PRO A 105 10.35 -11.82 -9.84
CA PRO A 105 10.74 -10.82 -8.85
C PRO A 105 11.75 -9.83 -9.45
N LEU A 106 11.76 -8.62 -8.92
CA LEU A 106 12.81 -7.65 -9.20
C LEU A 106 14.16 -8.24 -8.76
N VAL A 107 15.17 -8.03 -9.60
CA VAL A 107 16.54 -8.42 -9.27
C VAL A 107 17.17 -7.27 -8.49
N PRO A 108 17.74 -7.51 -7.30
CA PRO A 108 18.51 -6.50 -6.58
C PRO A 108 19.68 -6.08 -7.47
N ARG A 109 19.68 -4.83 -7.93
CA ARG A 109 20.87 -4.18 -8.51
C ARG A 109 21.61 -3.44 -7.41
N GLU A 110 22.83 -3.00 -7.70
CA GLU A 110 23.49 -2.02 -6.84
C GLU A 110 22.60 -0.78 -6.72
N SER A 111 22.01 -0.62 -5.54
CA SER A 111 21.21 0.52 -5.13
C SER A 111 21.75 0.94 -3.76
N HIS A 112 21.80 2.24 -3.50
CA HIS A 112 22.13 2.73 -2.15
C HIS A 112 20.93 2.66 -1.21
N TYR A 113 19.74 2.35 -1.72
CA TYR A 113 18.56 2.15 -0.89
C TYR A 113 18.51 0.73 -0.32
N LEU A 114 18.16 0.65 0.96
CA LEU A 114 17.87 -0.63 1.61
C LEU A 114 16.53 -1.16 1.10
N ILE A 115 16.39 -2.48 0.98
CA ILE A 115 15.16 -3.12 0.48
C ILE A 115 13.94 -2.83 1.39
N ASN A 116 14.16 -2.60 2.68
CA ASN A 116 13.14 -2.29 3.68
C ASN A 116 12.85 -0.78 3.82
N ILE A 117 13.40 0.07 2.94
CA ILE A 117 13.09 1.50 2.93
C ILE A 117 11.61 1.70 2.58
N THR A 118 10.97 2.69 3.21
CA THR A 118 9.58 3.02 2.89
C THR A 118 9.48 3.74 1.56
N ILE A 119 8.34 3.59 0.91
CA ILE A 119 8.01 4.31 -0.33
C ILE A 119 7.96 5.82 -0.09
N ASP A 120 7.56 6.27 1.11
CA ASP A 120 7.63 7.68 1.49
C ASP A 120 9.06 8.23 1.47
N GLU A 121 10.02 7.48 2.02
CA GLU A 121 11.43 7.85 2.02
C GLU A 121 12.01 7.85 0.61
N LEU A 122 11.67 6.85 -0.21
CA LEU A 122 12.04 6.84 -1.63
C LEU A 122 11.49 8.09 -2.35
N ARG A 123 10.22 8.40 -2.15
CA ARG A 123 9.55 9.57 -2.72
C ARG A 123 10.20 10.88 -2.30
N LYS A 124 10.55 11.03 -1.02
CA LYS A 124 11.27 12.22 -0.51
C LYS A 124 12.62 12.42 -1.21
N ASN A 125 13.23 11.34 -1.69
CA ASN A 125 14.45 11.36 -2.47
C ASN A 125 14.22 11.18 -3.99
N LEU A 126 12.97 11.37 -4.45
CA LEU A 126 12.55 11.26 -5.85
C LEU A 126 12.91 9.93 -6.53
N PHE A 127 13.11 8.85 -5.75
CA PHE A 127 13.59 7.54 -6.22
C PHE A 127 14.92 7.64 -6.99
N LEU A 128 15.75 8.64 -6.70
CA LEU A 128 17.00 8.86 -7.42
C LEU A 128 18.08 7.92 -6.91
N GLU A 129 18.55 7.02 -7.76
CA GLU A 129 19.67 6.10 -7.49
C GLU A 129 21.02 6.82 -7.56
N ASN A 130 21.21 7.73 -8.53
CA ASN A 130 22.46 8.46 -8.71
C ASN A 130 22.20 9.84 -9.30
N TRP A 131 22.99 10.83 -8.88
CA TRP A 131 23.02 12.15 -9.50
C TRP A 131 24.08 12.18 -10.59
N ASN A 132 23.66 12.24 -11.85
CA ASN A 132 24.58 12.48 -12.95
C ASN A 132 24.73 13.98 -13.21
N THR A 133 25.86 14.56 -12.79
CA THR A 133 26.16 15.98 -12.99
C THR A 133 26.84 16.27 -14.33
N THR A 134 27.29 15.24 -15.06
CA THR A 134 27.89 15.40 -16.39
C THR A 134 26.82 15.33 -17.46
N SER A 135 26.22 16.49 -17.75
CA SER A 135 25.33 16.68 -18.89
C SER A 135 26.02 17.51 -19.95
N ASN A 136 25.99 17.05 -21.20
CA ASN A 136 26.54 17.79 -22.34
C ASN A 136 25.47 18.71 -22.94
N TYR A 137 25.56 20.01 -22.65
CA TYR A 137 24.64 21.03 -23.15
C TYR A 137 25.10 21.69 -24.47
N SER A 138 26.13 21.14 -25.14
CA SER A 138 26.72 21.77 -26.34
C SER A 138 25.69 21.96 -27.46
N ALA A 139 24.78 21.00 -27.65
CA ALA A 139 23.71 21.11 -28.64
C ALA A 139 22.73 22.26 -28.32
N TYR A 140 22.33 22.39 -27.06
CA TYR A 140 21.47 23.49 -26.60
C TYR A 140 22.15 24.84 -26.79
N PHE A 141 23.42 24.97 -26.39
CA PHE A 141 24.16 26.22 -26.56
C PHE A 141 24.41 26.56 -28.03
N HIS A 142 24.60 25.56 -28.90
CA HIS A 142 24.74 25.80 -30.32
C HIS A 142 23.45 26.37 -30.93
N GLU A 143 22.31 25.74 -30.63
CA GLU A 143 20.99 26.11 -31.15
C GLU A 143 20.51 27.47 -30.58
N CYS A 144 20.79 27.72 -29.31
CA CYS A 144 20.33 28.92 -28.59
C CYS A 144 21.39 30.03 -28.54
N SER A 145 22.49 29.91 -29.28
CA SER A 145 23.49 30.97 -29.34
C SER A 145 22.89 32.22 -30.01
N PRO A 146 23.02 33.41 -29.41
CA PRO A 146 22.47 34.62 -29.99
C PRO A 146 23.17 34.92 -31.32
N SER A 147 22.37 35.20 -32.34
CA SER A 147 22.87 35.69 -33.63
C SER A 147 23.34 37.13 -33.47
N ILE A 148 24.60 37.41 -33.81
CA ILE A 148 25.16 38.78 -33.87
C ILE A 148 24.63 39.50 -35.11
#